data_AF-A0A482RQS1-F1
#
_entry.id   AF-A0A482RQS1-F1
#
_cell.length_a   1.000
_cell.length_b   1.000
_cell.length_c   1.000
_cell.angle_alpha   90.00
_cell.angle_beta   90.00
_cell.angle_gamma   90.00
#
_symmetry.space_group_name_H-M   'P 1'
#
loop_
_entity.id
_entity.type
_entity.pdbx_description
1 polymer ?
#
loop_
_entity_poly.entity_id
_entity_poly.type
_entity_poly.pdbx_seq_one_letter_code
_entity_poly.pdbx_strand_id
1 'polypeptide(L)'
;MCVRARRDAVLSHVQKGMLRNVFLVLDWSAGMDATDLKPSRAKCALKACKVCCMHCARGRELGTEPALVKRRTARDVSHCGGTALLGSCARVDEPMLQEFVREFADQNPISNVGLIVTMDGTAEKLTDLSCNSKLHLTALESRRTLKSTSGDMSLQAALQLATEFLAIMPAYATREVIFVHGSHSSCDGSNILNTLKHCQDEKVRVSFISLPGEVFIATKIARETGGTYVVPETADHLTQALLRHCRPPPKLASEAQVAVRMVDMGFPELKRDSDNFCVCHNIVQSKAYVCPRCHARVCEMPSTCPVCALQLVSAPALARSYHHLFPVPPFIEVPDDNTAVPVPSALALEAAVGMSAAAGMTLEKMEEEPEMLTDQSFACKGCLLELQASAPRYICPDCRNAFCSTCDLFIHGTLHNCPTCVR
;
A
#
# COMPACT_ATOMS: atom_id res chain seq x y z
N MET A 1 -5.24 -20.41 -4.82
CA MET A 1 -5.75 -19.12 -4.32
C MET A 1 -6.59 -19.25 -3.03
N CYS A 2 -7.24 -20.39 -2.78
CA CYS A 2 -8.10 -20.64 -1.60
C CYS A 2 -7.41 -20.51 -0.20
N VAL A 3 -6.11 -20.80 -0.08
CA VAL A 3 -5.38 -20.70 1.22
C VAL A 3 -5.02 -19.26 1.60
N ARG A 4 -4.86 -18.35 0.62
CA ARG A 4 -4.57 -16.92 0.90
C ARG A 4 -5.81 -16.20 1.45
N ALA A 5 -6.99 -16.50 0.91
CA ALA A 5 -8.27 -15.93 1.38
C ALA A 5 -8.58 -16.31 2.85
N ARG A 6 -8.28 -17.55 3.27
CA ARG A 6 -8.45 -17.97 4.67
C ARG A 6 -7.52 -17.24 5.65
N ARG A 7 -6.30 -16.88 5.22
CA ARG A 7 -5.33 -16.18 6.08
C ARG A 7 -5.67 -14.69 6.23
N ASP A 8 -6.25 -14.09 5.20
CA ASP A 8 -6.72 -12.70 5.22
C ASP A 8 -8.04 -12.53 6.00
N ALA A 9 -8.91 -13.54 6.03
CA ALA A 9 -10.15 -13.52 6.82
C ALA A 9 -9.90 -13.51 8.35
N VAL A 10 -8.83 -14.15 8.83
CA VAL A 10 -8.39 -14.15 10.25
C VAL A 10 -7.88 -12.76 10.69
N LEU A 11 -7.54 -11.87 9.75
CA LEU A 11 -7.01 -10.51 10.02
C LEU A 11 -8.11 -9.44 10.16
N SER A 12 -9.39 -9.81 10.16
CA SER A 12 -10.51 -8.87 10.26
C SER A 12 -10.65 -8.24 11.65
N HIS A 13 -10.34 -8.98 12.73
CA HIS A 13 -10.58 -8.56 14.12
C HIS A 13 -9.30 -8.31 14.94
N VAL A 14 -8.22 -7.87 14.27
CA VAL A 14 -6.93 -7.59 14.93
C VAL A 14 -6.67 -6.10 14.98
N GLN A 15 -6.14 -5.60 16.10
CA GLN A 15 -5.73 -4.20 16.22
C GLN A 15 -4.67 -3.84 15.17
N LYS A 16 -4.91 -2.74 14.44
CA LYS A 16 -4.02 -2.24 13.38
C LYS A 16 -3.38 -0.92 13.78
N GLY A 17 -2.16 -0.68 13.30
CA GLY A 17 -1.46 0.60 13.47
C GLY A 17 -1.92 1.62 12.43
N MET A 18 -2.90 2.47 12.78
CA MET A 18 -3.44 3.45 11.83
C MET A 18 -2.53 4.66 11.60
N LEU A 19 -1.84 5.14 12.65
CA LEU A 19 -0.84 6.19 12.56
C LEU A 19 0.53 5.57 12.33
N ARG A 20 1.06 5.73 11.11
CA ARG A 20 2.29 5.06 10.70
C ARG A 20 3.36 6.09 10.37
N ASN A 21 4.58 5.84 10.83
CA ASN A 21 5.76 6.55 10.38
C ASN A 21 6.63 5.56 9.64
N VAL A 22 6.68 5.71 8.31
CA VAL A 22 7.34 4.77 7.42
C VAL A 22 8.56 5.43 6.81
N PHE A 23 9.74 4.87 7.07
CA PHE A 23 10.92 5.16 6.25
C PHE A 23 11.05 4.14 5.13
N LEU A 24 11.10 4.64 3.90
CA LEU A 24 11.43 3.85 2.73
C LEU A 24 12.91 4.03 2.42
N VAL A 25 13.68 2.96 2.61
CA VAL A 25 15.11 2.92 2.33
C VAL A 25 15.31 2.31 0.94
N LEU A 26 15.95 3.08 0.06
CA LEU A 26 16.24 2.67 -1.31
C LEU A 26 17.73 2.37 -1.45
N ASP A 27 18.02 1.19 -1.98
CA ASP A 27 19.36 0.84 -2.40
C ASP A 27 19.74 1.58 -3.69
N TRP A 28 20.87 2.28 -3.66
CA TRP A 28 21.46 3.00 -4.78
C TRP A 28 22.92 2.62 -5.02
N SER A 29 23.27 1.40 -4.62
CA SER A 29 24.58 0.78 -4.84
C SER A 29 24.74 0.21 -6.25
N ALA A 30 25.96 -0.15 -6.62
CA ALA A 30 26.29 -0.74 -7.92
C ALA A 30 25.48 -2.02 -8.24
N GLY A 31 25.01 -2.76 -7.23
CA GLY A 31 24.15 -3.94 -7.41
C GLY A 31 22.78 -3.61 -8.03
N MET A 32 22.39 -2.34 -8.05
CA MET A 32 21.13 -1.88 -8.65
C MET A 32 21.24 -1.54 -10.14
N ASP A 33 22.46 -1.51 -10.70
CA ASP A 33 22.66 -1.39 -12.15
C ASP A 33 22.47 -2.71 -12.91
N ALA A 34 22.35 -3.84 -12.20
CA ALA A 34 22.08 -5.13 -12.80
C ALA A 34 20.76 -5.12 -13.62
N THR A 35 20.74 -5.88 -14.71
CA THR A 35 19.69 -5.84 -15.75
C THR A 35 18.68 -6.98 -15.68
N ASP A 36 18.66 -7.73 -14.57
CA ASP A 36 17.71 -8.85 -14.35
C ASP A 36 16.26 -8.39 -14.46
N LEU A 37 15.99 -7.17 -13.99
CA LEU A 37 14.76 -6.43 -14.26
C LEU A 37 15.04 -5.38 -15.33
N LYS A 38 14.32 -5.45 -16.45
CA LYS A 38 14.51 -4.50 -17.56
C LYS A 38 13.92 -3.13 -17.19
N PRO A 39 14.62 -2.01 -17.44
CA PRO A 39 15.94 -1.89 -18.06
C PRO A 39 17.15 -2.03 -17.10
N SER A 40 17.00 -1.71 -15.81
CA SER A 40 17.92 -2.07 -14.72
C SER A 40 17.12 -2.14 -13.42
N ARG A 41 17.64 -2.77 -12.35
CA ARG A 41 16.93 -2.88 -11.05
C ARG A 41 16.58 -1.49 -10.48
N ALA A 42 17.51 -0.54 -10.46
CA ALA A 42 17.27 0.86 -10.06
C ALA A 42 16.18 1.51 -10.90
N LYS A 43 16.27 1.37 -12.22
CA LYS A 43 15.27 1.93 -13.13
C LYS A 43 13.95 1.22 -13.02
N CYS A 44 13.88 -0.07 -12.72
CA CYS A 44 12.63 -0.80 -12.55
C CYS A 44 11.94 -0.41 -11.25
N ALA A 45 12.68 -0.28 -10.14
CA ALA A 45 12.15 0.28 -8.90
C ALA A 45 11.61 1.71 -9.12
N LEU A 46 12.28 2.49 -9.97
CA LEU A 46 11.87 3.84 -10.37
C LEU A 46 11.18 3.96 -11.74
N LYS A 47 10.58 2.91 -12.32
CA LYS A 47 9.88 3.02 -13.61
C LYS A 47 8.77 1.98 -13.67
N ALA A 48 7.58 2.36 -14.14
CA ALA A 48 6.57 1.39 -14.53
C ALA A 48 7.14 0.47 -15.59
N CYS A 49 7.14 -0.82 -15.29
CA CYS A 49 7.21 -1.84 -16.31
C CYS A 49 5.81 -1.95 -16.93
N LYS A 50 5.62 -1.51 -18.17
CA LYS A 50 4.40 -1.86 -18.93
C LYS A 50 4.66 -3.12 -19.73
N VAL A 51 3.87 -4.15 -19.45
CA VAL A 51 3.63 -5.27 -20.36
C VAL A 51 2.93 -4.69 -21.59
N CYS A 52 3.58 -4.77 -22.75
CA CYS A 52 2.96 -4.36 -24.01
C CYS A 52 1.84 -5.37 -24.34
N CYS A 53 0.62 -4.88 -24.55
CA CYS A 53 -0.47 -5.71 -25.08
C CYS A 53 -0.02 -6.32 -26.41
N MET A 54 -0.06 -7.66 -26.53
CA MET A 54 0.47 -8.43 -27.67
C MET A 54 0.00 -7.95 -29.05
N HIS A 55 -1.12 -7.23 -29.13
CA HIS A 55 -1.64 -6.65 -30.37
C HIS A 55 -0.74 -5.56 -30.99
N CYS A 56 0.09 -4.88 -30.22
CA CYS A 56 0.93 -3.79 -30.75
C CYS A 56 2.33 -4.24 -31.23
N ALA A 57 2.76 -5.46 -30.88
CA ALA A 57 4.09 -5.98 -31.20
C ALA A 57 4.21 -6.52 -32.65
N ARG A 58 3.10 -6.93 -33.27
CA ARG A 58 3.12 -7.51 -34.63
C ARG A 58 3.26 -6.49 -35.77
N GLY A 59 3.25 -5.19 -35.47
CA GLY A 59 3.32 -4.13 -36.49
C GLY A 59 4.73 -3.59 -36.78
N ARG A 60 5.79 -4.18 -36.22
CA ARG A 60 7.17 -3.63 -36.29
C ARG A 60 8.23 -4.58 -36.83
N GLU A 61 7.84 -5.57 -37.64
CA GLU A 61 8.79 -6.37 -38.40
C GLU A 61 8.30 -6.45 -39.84
N LEU A 62 8.77 -5.51 -40.69
CA LEU A 62 8.95 -5.61 -42.15
C LEU A 62 9.27 -4.21 -42.69
N GLY A 63 10.46 -4.02 -43.28
CA GLY A 63 10.77 -2.85 -44.12
C GLY A 63 12.13 -2.21 -43.87
N THR A 64 13.12 -2.71 -44.60
CA THR A 64 14.48 -2.19 -44.78
C THR A 64 14.55 -0.86 -45.54
N GLU A 65 15.65 -0.14 -45.29
CA GLU A 65 16.30 0.94 -46.08
C GLU A 65 16.11 2.43 -45.69
N PRO A 66 17.17 3.26 -45.87
CA PRO A 66 17.39 4.48 -45.09
C PRO A 66 17.19 5.76 -45.91
N ALA A 67 16.50 6.78 -45.37
CA ALA A 67 16.56 8.13 -45.94
C ALA A 67 16.08 9.23 -44.98
N LEU A 68 16.98 10.19 -44.74
CA LEU A 68 16.75 11.63 -44.69
C LEU A 68 15.82 12.21 -43.60
N VAL A 69 16.51 12.88 -42.65
CA VAL A 69 16.03 13.94 -41.75
C VAL A 69 15.11 14.92 -42.48
N LYS A 70 13.82 14.92 -42.12
CA LYS A 70 12.94 16.09 -42.22
C LYS A 70 12.10 16.22 -40.96
N ARG A 71 12.26 17.37 -40.28
CA ARG A 71 11.42 17.84 -39.18
C ARG A 71 9.95 17.77 -39.62
N ARG A 72 9.11 17.06 -38.86
CA ARG A 72 7.65 17.19 -38.94
C ARG A 72 7.12 17.70 -37.61
N THR A 73 6.46 18.84 -37.73
CA THR A 73 5.74 19.58 -36.70
C THR A 73 4.50 18.83 -36.24
N ALA A 74 4.07 19.13 -35.01
CA ALA A 74 2.88 18.61 -34.37
C ALA A 74 1.60 18.79 -35.22
N ARG A 75 1.09 17.67 -35.74
CA ARG A 75 -0.31 17.35 -36.11
C ARG A 75 -0.25 16.24 -37.14
N ASP A 76 -0.48 15.00 -36.69
CA ASP A 76 -1.05 13.93 -37.50
C ASP A 76 -1.45 12.80 -36.54
N VAL A 77 -2.72 12.85 -36.15
CA VAL A 77 -3.43 11.81 -35.41
C VAL A 77 -3.92 10.81 -36.45
N SER A 78 -3.21 9.70 -36.65
CA SER A 78 -3.72 8.57 -37.42
C SER A 78 -4.54 7.65 -36.50
N HIS A 79 -5.84 7.66 -36.77
CA HIS A 79 -6.87 6.83 -36.16
C HIS A 79 -6.56 5.33 -36.22
N CYS A 80 -6.67 4.65 -35.08
CA CYS A 80 -7.03 3.24 -34.99
C CYS A 80 -8.56 3.17 -35.06
N GLY A 81 -9.09 2.60 -36.15
CA GLY A 81 -10.52 2.38 -36.33
C GLY A 81 -10.99 1.08 -35.67
N GLY A 82 -12.13 1.14 -34.96
CA GLY A 82 -12.81 -0.04 -34.43
C GLY A 82 -13.68 0.23 -33.19
N THR A 83 -14.80 0.93 -33.40
CA THR A 83 -16.07 0.92 -32.62
C THR A 83 -16.06 0.69 -31.09
N ALA A 84 -16.31 1.81 -30.40
CA ALA A 84 -17.23 2.03 -29.26
C ALA A 84 -16.89 1.52 -27.84
N LEU A 85 -16.70 2.51 -26.97
CA LEU A 85 -16.93 2.53 -25.51
C LEU A 85 -16.00 1.70 -24.63
N LEU A 86 -14.79 2.22 -24.40
CA LEU A 86 -14.13 2.30 -23.08
C LEU A 86 -12.76 2.98 -23.25
N GLY A 87 -12.50 4.00 -22.42
CA GLY A 87 -11.17 4.50 -22.04
C GLY A 87 -10.17 4.79 -23.16
N SER A 88 -9.96 6.07 -23.45
CA SER A 88 -8.71 6.53 -24.06
C SER A 88 -7.52 5.85 -23.37
N CYS A 89 -6.68 5.16 -24.14
CA CYS A 89 -5.43 4.58 -23.66
C CYS A 89 -4.45 5.72 -23.34
N ALA A 90 -4.74 6.47 -22.27
CA ALA A 90 -3.86 7.49 -21.71
C ALA A 90 -2.71 6.77 -21.01
N ARG A 91 -1.67 6.51 -21.78
CA ARG A 91 -0.41 5.95 -21.31
C ARG A 91 0.30 7.01 -20.46
N VAL A 92 0.10 6.94 -19.15
CA VAL A 92 0.99 7.61 -18.20
C VAL A 92 1.96 6.56 -17.69
N ASP A 93 3.25 6.76 -17.91
CA ASP A 93 4.34 5.91 -17.43
C ASP A 93 4.78 6.43 -16.06
N GLU A 94 4.03 6.12 -15.01
CA GLU A 94 4.43 6.49 -13.65
C GLU A 94 5.33 5.42 -13.03
N PRO A 95 6.41 5.81 -12.34
CA PRO A 95 7.34 4.86 -11.74
C PRO A 95 6.73 4.13 -10.55
N MET A 96 7.03 2.83 -10.41
CA MET A 96 6.41 1.93 -9.42
C MET A 96 6.45 2.47 -7.99
N LEU A 97 7.57 3.10 -7.63
CA LEU A 97 7.70 3.73 -6.32
C LEU A 97 6.86 5.00 -6.13
N GLN A 98 6.68 5.80 -7.19
CA GLN A 98 5.78 6.97 -7.11
C GLN A 98 4.32 6.53 -7.06
N GLU A 99 3.95 5.46 -7.76
CA GLU A 99 2.63 4.84 -7.63
C GLU A 99 2.40 4.37 -6.19
N PHE A 100 3.37 3.68 -5.60
CA PHE A 100 3.32 3.31 -4.19
C PHE A 100 3.16 4.53 -3.26
N VAL A 101 3.92 5.60 -3.44
CA VAL A 101 3.82 6.81 -2.58
C VAL A 101 2.45 7.49 -2.72
N ARG A 102 1.87 7.54 -3.92
CA ARG A 102 0.52 8.09 -4.14
C ARG A 102 -0.53 7.22 -3.49
N GLU A 103 -0.51 5.92 -3.78
CA GLU A 103 -1.47 4.96 -3.22
C GLU A 103 -1.35 4.91 -1.68
N PHE A 104 -0.14 4.95 -1.14
CA PHE A 104 0.10 4.98 0.30
C PHE A 104 -0.52 6.23 0.94
N ALA A 105 -0.33 7.40 0.34
CA ALA A 105 -0.91 8.67 0.83
C ALA A 105 -2.44 8.71 0.70
N ASP A 106 -3.00 8.06 -0.33
CA ASP A 106 -4.45 8.00 -0.54
C ASP A 106 -5.13 7.07 0.47
N GLN A 107 -4.56 5.89 0.71
CA GLN A 107 -5.07 4.89 1.66
C GLN A 107 -4.77 5.27 3.13
N ASN A 108 -3.63 5.91 3.39
CA ASN A 108 -3.16 6.27 4.74
C ASN A 108 -2.82 7.77 4.85
N PRO A 109 -3.82 8.67 4.87
CA PRO A 109 -3.57 10.11 4.84
C PRO A 109 -2.95 10.69 6.12
N ILE A 110 -3.01 9.96 7.24
CA ILE A 110 -2.45 10.38 8.53
C ILE A 110 -1.06 9.82 8.79
N SER A 111 -0.52 9.06 7.84
CA SER A 111 0.79 8.43 7.95
C SER A 111 1.86 9.32 7.34
N ASN A 112 3.03 9.36 7.99
CA ASN A 112 4.21 10.05 7.49
C ASN A 112 5.07 9.08 6.68
N VAL A 113 5.61 9.57 5.57
CA VAL A 113 6.61 8.86 4.76
C VAL A 113 7.91 9.64 4.81
N GLY A 114 9.03 8.95 4.86
CA GLY A 114 10.37 9.51 4.70
C GLY A 114 11.18 8.66 3.73
N LEU A 115 12.10 9.27 3.00
CA LEU A 115 12.94 8.58 2.01
C LEU A 115 14.41 8.64 2.44
N ILE A 116 15.05 7.47 2.47
CA ILE A 116 16.48 7.31 2.74
C ILE A 116 17.09 6.57 1.55
N VAL A 117 18.31 6.94 1.16
CA VAL A 117 19.09 6.26 0.14
C VAL A 117 20.37 5.73 0.75
N THR A 118 20.76 4.52 0.38
CA THR A 118 22.08 3.97 0.71
C THR A 118 22.98 3.97 -0.52
N MET A 119 24.15 4.60 -0.41
CA MET A 119 25.13 4.75 -1.48
C MET A 119 26.54 4.84 -0.86
N ASP A 120 27.55 4.28 -1.54
CA ASP A 120 28.96 4.38 -1.12
C ASP A 120 29.24 3.96 0.34
N GLY A 121 28.52 2.95 0.85
CA GLY A 121 28.65 2.48 2.23
C GLY A 121 28.09 3.44 3.28
N THR A 122 27.34 4.46 2.87
CA THR A 122 26.70 5.45 3.74
C THR A 122 25.19 5.53 3.49
N ALA A 123 24.46 6.17 4.41
CA ALA A 123 23.03 6.43 4.25
C ALA A 123 22.77 7.94 4.26
N GLU A 124 22.05 8.40 3.23
CA GLU A 124 21.67 9.80 3.05
C GLU A 124 20.14 9.94 3.11
N LYS A 125 19.66 10.89 3.89
CA LYS A 125 18.23 11.21 3.96
C LYS A 125 17.84 12.14 2.81
N LEU A 126 16.91 11.70 1.94
CA LEU A 126 16.40 12.54 0.85
C LEU A 126 15.27 13.46 1.28
N THR A 127 14.36 12.94 2.12
CA THR A 127 13.20 13.68 2.60
C THR A 127 12.94 13.35 4.06
N ASP A 128 12.55 14.37 4.82
CA ASP A 128 12.07 14.22 6.18
C ASP A 128 10.73 13.47 6.22
N LEU A 129 10.38 12.94 7.39
CA LEU A 129 9.05 12.36 7.64
C LEU A 129 7.99 13.44 7.41
N SER A 130 7.17 13.25 6.38
CA SER A 130 6.12 14.19 6.04
C SER A 130 4.90 13.47 5.45
N CYS A 131 3.74 14.12 5.48
CA CYS A 131 2.54 13.66 4.78
C CYS A 131 2.47 14.18 3.33
N ASN A 132 3.46 14.96 2.85
CA ASN A 132 3.36 15.62 1.55
C ASN A 132 3.90 14.73 0.42
N SER A 133 2.99 14.11 -0.32
CA SER A 133 3.32 13.25 -1.45
C SER A 133 4.18 13.98 -2.49
N LYS A 134 3.91 15.26 -2.78
CA LYS A 134 4.63 16.01 -3.83
C LYS A 134 6.12 16.15 -3.52
N LEU A 135 6.47 16.41 -2.26
CA LEU A 135 7.88 16.53 -1.85
C LEU A 135 8.62 15.22 -2.14
N HIS A 136 8.04 14.08 -1.74
CA HIS A 136 8.62 12.77 -2.00
C HIS A 136 8.70 12.45 -3.50
N LEU A 137 7.67 12.78 -4.28
CA LEU A 137 7.69 12.60 -5.73
C LEU A 137 8.82 13.39 -6.39
N THR A 138 8.99 14.67 -6.05
CA THR A 138 10.07 15.51 -6.59
C THR A 138 11.46 15.02 -6.18
N ALA A 139 11.62 14.50 -4.96
CA ALA A 139 12.86 13.90 -4.51
C ALA A 139 13.21 12.59 -5.25
N LEU A 140 12.21 11.79 -5.60
CA LEU A 140 12.41 10.61 -6.44
C LEU A 140 12.76 10.98 -7.89
N GLU A 141 12.17 12.06 -8.42
CA GLU A 141 12.49 12.58 -9.76
C GLU A 141 13.91 13.12 -9.84
N SER A 142 14.34 13.90 -8.84
CA SER A 142 15.71 14.42 -8.79
C SER A 142 16.73 13.27 -8.75
N ARG A 143 16.46 12.21 -7.97
CA ARG A 143 17.32 11.02 -7.95
C ARG A 143 17.33 10.24 -9.24
N ARG A 144 16.19 10.15 -9.94
CA ARG A 144 16.13 9.53 -11.27
C ARG A 144 17.02 10.24 -12.29
N THR A 145 17.21 11.55 -12.17
CA THR A 145 18.07 12.31 -13.09
C THR A 145 19.57 12.14 -12.82
N LEU A 146 19.96 11.69 -11.62
CA LEU A 146 21.35 11.30 -11.34
C LEU A 146 21.69 9.99 -12.05
N LYS A 147 22.80 9.99 -12.79
CA LYS A 147 23.05 9.05 -13.89
C LYS A 147 23.77 7.74 -13.52
N SER A 148 24.20 7.55 -12.27
CA SER A 148 24.90 6.33 -11.85
C SER A 148 24.56 5.95 -10.42
N THR A 149 24.14 4.70 -10.22
CA THR A 149 24.26 4.06 -8.90
C THR A 149 25.74 3.78 -8.66
N SER A 150 26.21 3.95 -7.43
CA SER A 150 27.63 3.79 -7.12
C SER A 150 27.86 3.29 -5.70
N GLY A 151 29.01 2.64 -5.54
CA GLY A 151 29.46 2.05 -4.30
C GLY A 151 28.58 0.93 -3.77
N ASP A 152 28.73 0.68 -2.47
CA ASP A 152 28.12 -0.44 -1.78
C ASP A 152 26.94 -0.01 -0.90
N MET A 153 26.05 -0.95 -0.60
CA MET A 153 24.94 -0.74 0.33
C MET A 153 25.44 -0.87 1.78
N SER A 154 25.01 0.02 2.68
CA SER A 154 25.13 -0.20 4.13
C SER A 154 23.76 -0.30 4.78
N LEU A 155 23.47 -1.45 5.38
CA LEU A 155 22.24 -1.67 6.14
C LEU A 155 22.31 -1.00 7.50
N GLN A 156 23.49 -1.01 8.12
CA GLN A 156 23.70 -0.43 9.44
C GLN A 156 23.48 1.09 9.42
N ALA A 157 24.10 1.80 8.47
CA ALA A 157 23.97 3.25 8.38
C ALA A 157 22.51 3.67 8.18
N ALA A 158 21.77 2.95 7.33
CA ALA A 158 20.35 3.22 7.11
C ALA A 158 19.48 2.95 8.33
N LEU A 159 19.71 1.82 9.03
CA LEU A 159 18.96 1.47 10.23
C LEU A 159 19.22 2.44 11.38
N GLN A 160 20.47 2.87 11.58
CA GLN A 160 20.81 3.85 12.61
C GLN A 160 20.13 5.20 12.34
N LEU A 161 20.28 5.72 11.11
CA LEU A 161 19.63 6.97 10.71
C LEU A 161 18.10 6.90 10.85
N ALA A 162 17.48 5.81 10.39
CA ALA A 162 16.03 5.63 10.52
C ALA A 162 15.59 5.54 11.99
N THR A 163 16.34 4.81 12.83
CA THR A 163 16.01 4.62 14.25
C THR A 163 16.12 5.94 15.02
N GLU A 164 17.13 6.76 14.76
CA GLU A 164 17.29 8.09 15.39
C GLU A 164 16.09 9.00 15.11
N PHE A 165 15.61 9.05 13.85
CA PHE A 165 14.43 9.84 13.51
C PHE A 165 13.13 9.25 14.06
N LEU A 166 13.01 7.92 14.08
CA LEU A 166 11.83 7.24 14.63
C LEU A 166 11.75 7.32 16.16
N ALA A 167 12.89 7.44 16.86
CA ALA A 167 12.94 7.60 18.30
C ALA A 167 12.29 8.91 18.77
N ILE A 168 12.39 9.98 17.96
CA ILE A 168 11.74 11.27 18.22
C ILE A 168 10.21 11.15 18.11
N MET A 169 9.73 10.21 17.28
CA MET A 169 8.30 10.05 17.03
C MET A 169 7.59 9.43 18.24
N PRO A 170 6.35 9.89 18.53
CA PRO A 170 5.62 9.46 19.70
C PRO A 170 5.28 7.97 19.65
N ALA A 171 5.32 7.31 20.82
CA ALA A 171 5.18 5.87 20.97
C ALA A 171 3.81 5.27 20.57
N TYR A 172 2.79 6.10 20.33
CA TYR A 172 1.47 5.62 19.87
C TYR A 172 1.44 5.32 18.37
N ALA A 173 2.38 5.86 17.59
CA ALA A 173 2.48 5.63 16.16
C ALA A 173 3.39 4.42 15.89
N THR A 174 3.07 3.64 14.85
CA THR A 174 3.96 2.56 14.43
C THR A 174 5.22 3.14 13.81
N ARG A 175 6.34 2.51 14.12
CA ARG A 175 7.67 2.84 13.61
C ARG A 175 8.04 1.75 12.62
N GLU A 176 8.03 2.09 11.34
CA GLU A 176 8.19 1.13 10.25
C GLU A 176 9.33 1.54 9.33
N VAL A 177 10.14 0.57 8.93
CA VAL A 177 11.19 0.76 7.92
C VAL A 177 11.00 -0.29 6.83
N ILE A 178 10.92 0.15 5.58
CA ILE A 178 10.78 -0.71 4.41
C ILE A 178 12.04 -0.54 3.56
N PHE A 179 12.81 -1.61 3.42
CA PHE A 179 13.97 -1.67 2.54
C PHE A 179 13.56 -2.17 1.17
N VAL A 180 13.96 -1.45 0.12
CA VAL A 180 13.96 -1.94 -1.25
C VAL A 180 15.42 -2.03 -1.68
N HIS A 181 15.97 -3.23 -1.62
CA HIS A 181 17.39 -3.46 -1.92
C HIS A 181 17.59 -4.48 -3.04
N GLY A 182 18.68 -4.35 -3.79
CA GLY A 182 19.09 -5.33 -4.79
C GLY A 182 20.48 -5.88 -4.54
N SER A 183 21.30 -5.19 -3.74
CA SER A 183 22.61 -5.71 -3.36
C SER A 183 22.50 -6.87 -2.37
N HIS A 184 23.33 -7.89 -2.60
CA HIS A 184 23.45 -9.08 -1.76
C HIS A 184 24.50 -8.95 -0.65
N SER A 185 25.44 -8.01 -0.83
CA SER A 185 26.45 -7.65 0.16
C SER A 185 26.07 -6.32 0.84
N SER A 186 26.22 -6.27 2.15
CA SER A 186 26.24 -5.01 2.90
C SER A 186 27.66 -4.73 3.40
N CYS A 187 28.09 -3.48 3.27
CA CYS A 187 29.36 -2.98 3.76
C CYS A 187 29.06 -2.13 5.00
N ASP A 188 29.14 -2.77 6.17
CA ASP A 188 28.81 -2.15 7.46
C ASP A 188 30.08 -1.95 8.31
N GLY A 189 30.20 -0.79 8.98
CA GLY A 189 31.39 -0.44 9.76
C GLY A 189 31.47 -1.09 11.15
N SER A 190 30.37 -1.61 11.68
CA SER A 190 30.29 -2.24 13.00
C SER A 190 29.37 -3.47 12.97
N ASN A 191 29.20 -4.12 14.13
CA ASN A 191 28.35 -5.31 14.22
C ASN A 191 26.86 -4.94 14.18
N ILE A 192 26.20 -5.29 13.08
CA ILE A 192 24.77 -5.09 12.84
C ILE A 192 23.85 -5.72 13.89
N LEU A 193 24.30 -6.75 14.62
CA LEU A 193 23.51 -7.36 15.69
C LEU A 193 23.29 -6.42 16.88
N ASN A 194 24.18 -5.45 17.10
CA ASN A 194 23.99 -4.43 18.11
C ASN A 194 22.92 -3.42 17.67
N THR A 195 22.94 -3.03 16.40
CA THR A 195 21.88 -2.20 15.79
C THR A 195 20.54 -2.91 15.82
N LEU A 196 20.51 -4.23 15.60
CA LEU A 196 19.29 -5.03 15.71
C LEU A 196 18.67 -4.98 17.11
N LYS A 197 19.49 -5.09 18.16
CA LYS A 197 19.02 -4.90 19.55
C LYS A 197 18.47 -3.49 19.75
N HIS A 198 19.18 -2.48 19.27
CA HIS A 198 18.73 -1.09 19.36
C HIS A 198 17.37 -0.86 18.65
N CYS A 199 17.17 -1.47 17.48
CA CYS A 199 15.88 -1.43 16.79
C CYS A 199 14.77 -2.14 17.57
N GLN A 200 15.06 -3.22 18.29
CA GLN A 200 14.10 -3.92 19.15
C GLN A 200 13.72 -3.08 20.37
N ASP A 201 14.71 -2.42 20.99
CA ASP A 201 14.49 -1.53 22.15
C ASP A 201 13.55 -0.37 21.77
N GLU A 202 13.76 0.22 20.58
CA GLU A 202 12.91 1.28 20.02
C GLU A 202 11.63 0.76 19.35
N LYS A 203 11.37 -0.55 19.38
CA LYS A 203 10.19 -1.21 18.79
C LYS A 203 9.97 -0.83 17.32
N VAL A 204 11.04 -0.82 16.54
CA VAL A 204 11.01 -0.53 15.10
C VAL A 204 10.76 -1.83 14.34
N ARG A 205 9.72 -1.83 13.50
CA ARG A 205 9.40 -2.93 12.60
C ARG A 205 10.12 -2.75 11.28
N VAL A 206 10.94 -3.73 10.88
CA VAL A 206 11.72 -3.65 9.64
C VAL A 206 11.26 -4.71 8.64
N SER A 207 10.87 -4.28 7.44
CA SER A 207 10.49 -5.16 6.33
C SER A 207 11.43 -4.97 5.15
N PHE A 208 11.65 -6.03 4.37
CA PHE A 208 12.57 -6.02 3.24
C PHE A 208 11.89 -6.56 1.98
N ILE A 209 12.17 -5.87 0.88
CA ILE A 209 11.85 -6.26 -0.48
C ILE A 209 13.20 -6.39 -1.20
N SER A 210 13.62 -7.64 -1.42
CA SER A 210 14.95 -7.94 -1.98
C SER A 210 14.85 -8.31 -3.46
N LEU A 211 15.35 -7.44 -4.33
CA LEU A 211 15.49 -7.70 -5.75
C LEU A 211 16.55 -8.80 -5.95
N PRO A 212 16.24 -9.76 -6.82
CA PRO A 212 16.21 -11.20 -6.54
C PRO A 212 17.44 -11.74 -5.81
N GLY A 213 17.20 -12.41 -4.68
CA GLY A 213 18.20 -13.10 -3.88
C GLY A 213 17.91 -12.92 -2.39
N GLU A 214 17.94 -14.01 -1.61
CA GLU A 214 17.74 -13.93 -0.18
C GLU A 214 19.05 -13.57 0.54
N VAL A 215 18.98 -12.58 1.42
CA VAL A 215 20.11 -12.17 2.25
C VAL A 215 19.83 -12.61 3.69
N PHE A 216 20.65 -13.53 4.21
CA PHE A 216 20.46 -14.14 5.54
C PHE A 216 20.28 -13.10 6.66
N ILE A 217 21.11 -12.05 6.67
CA ILE A 217 21.04 -11.04 7.73
C ILE A 217 19.73 -10.22 7.67
N ALA A 218 19.25 -9.91 6.46
CA ALA A 218 17.99 -9.19 6.27
C ALA A 218 16.78 -10.05 6.68
N THR A 219 16.78 -11.35 6.35
CA THR A 219 15.76 -12.30 6.82
C THR A 219 15.75 -12.38 8.35
N LYS A 220 16.92 -12.42 8.98
CA LYS A 220 17.05 -12.43 10.45
C LYS A 220 16.47 -11.15 11.07
N ILE A 221 16.83 -9.98 10.55
CA ILE A 221 16.32 -8.68 11.03
C ILE A 221 14.79 -8.62 10.88
N ALA A 222 14.25 -9.02 9.72
CA ALA A 222 12.81 -9.02 9.47
C ALA A 222 12.06 -9.92 10.47
N ARG A 223 12.58 -11.13 10.72
CA ARG A 223 11.95 -12.10 11.63
C ARG A 223 11.97 -11.63 13.08
N GLU A 224 13.09 -11.06 13.53
CA GLU A 224 13.24 -10.61 14.92
C GLU A 224 12.46 -9.32 15.21
N THR A 225 12.29 -8.44 14.22
CA THR A 225 11.51 -7.20 14.36
C THR A 225 10.01 -7.36 14.03
N GLY A 226 9.56 -8.58 13.68
CA GLY A 226 8.16 -8.85 13.33
C GLY A 226 7.72 -8.26 11.99
N GLY A 227 8.68 -7.95 11.10
CA GLY A 227 8.43 -7.51 9.74
C GLY A 227 8.32 -8.66 8.74
N THR A 228 8.27 -8.31 7.46
CA THR A 228 8.14 -9.28 6.37
C THR A 228 9.32 -9.19 5.41
N TYR A 229 9.79 -10.35 4.93
CA TYR A 229 10.80 -10.45 3.89
C TYR A 229 10.17 -11.04 2.62
N VAL A 230 10.28 -10.34 1.50
CA VAL A 230 9.71 -10.77 0.21
C VAL A 230 10.76 -10.64 -0.88
N VAL A 231 10.88 -11.67 -1.71
CA VAL A 231 11.74 -11.69 -2.90
C VAL A 231 10.84 -11.67 -4.13
N PRO A 232 10.76 -10.57 -4.89
CA PRO A 232 9.99 -10.52 -6.12
C PRO A 232 10.79 -11.07 -7.30
N GLU A 233 10.17 -11.97 -8.04
CA GLU A 233 10.72 -12.56 -9.27
C GLU A 233 10.39 -11.73 -10.51
N THR A 234 9.20 -11.10 -10.52
CA THR A 234 8.68 -10.30 -11.63
C THR A 234 8.42 -8.87 -11.18
N ALA A 235 8.38 -7.94 -12.14
CA ALA A 235 8.00 -6.55 -11.88
C ALA A 235 6.59 -6.46 -11.26
N ASP A 236 5.64 -7.28 -11.72
CA ASP A 236 4.29 -7.32 -11.16
C ASP A 236 4.29 -7.79 -9.70
N HIS A 237 5.12 -8.79 -9.37
CA HIS A 237 5.27 -9.24 -8.00
C HIS A 237 5.92 -8.15 -7.13
N LEU A 238 6.85 -7.36 -7.67
CA LEU A 238 7.41 -6.20 -6.97
C LEU A 238 6.34 -5.13 -6.69
N THR A 239 5.48 -4.81 -7.66
CA THR A 239 4.34 -3.89 -7.46
C THR A 239 3.43 -4.41 -6.36
N GLN A 240 3.05 -5.69 -6.42
CA GLN A 240 2.19 -6.32 -5.41
C GLN A 240 2.85 -6.33 -4.02
N ALA A 241 4.16 -6.58 -3.94
CA ALA A 241 4.91 -6.56 -2.68
C ALA A 241 4.89 -5.16 -2.06
N LEU A 242 5.11 -4.11 -2.85
CA LEU A 242 5.00 -2.71 -2.40
C LEU A 242 3.58 -2.38 -1.95
N LEU A 243 2.58 -2.66 -2.78
CA LEU A 243 1.17 -2.38 -2.47
C LEU A 243 0.66 -3.13 -1.24
N ARG A 244 1.22 -4.31 -0.93
CA ARG A 244 0.90 -5.02 0.31
C ARG A 244 1.26 -4.21 1.55
N HIS A 245 2.32 -3.42 1.51
CA HIS A 245 2.72 -2.54 2.61
C HIS A 245 1.84 -1.29 2.75
N CYS A 246 0.98 -0.97 1.77
CA CYS A 246 -0.04 0.06 1.94
C CYS A 246 -1.07 -0.32 3.00
N ARG A 247 -1.35 -1.61 3.19
CA ARG A 247 -2.26 -2.08 4.25
C ARG A 247 -1.56 -1.95 5.62
N PRO A 248 -2.20 -1.29 6.62
CA PRO A 248 -1.68 -1.24 7.97
C PRO A 248 -1.44 -2.65 8.51
N PRO A 249 -0.24 -2.94 9.01
CA PRO A 249 0.01 -4.26 9.54
C PRO A 249 -0.68 -4.43 10.91
N PRO A 250 -0.98 -5.68 11.31
CA PRO A 250 -1.45 -5.97 12.65
C PRO A 250 -0.36 -5.63 13.68
N LYS A 251 -0.77 -5.08 14.81
CA LYS A 251 0.12 -4.89 15.97
C LYS A 251 0.55 -6.25 16.52
N LEU A 252 1.79 -6.36 16.99
CA LEU A 252 2.23 -7.58 17.67
C LEU A 252 1.48 -7.71 19.01
N ALA A 253 1.28 -8.95 19.49
CA ALA A 253 0.54 -9.21 20.73
C ALA A 253 1.13 -8.48 21.95
N SER A 254 2.45 -8.26 21.96
CA SER A 254 3.15 -7.47 22.98
C SER A 254 2.82 -5.97 22.94
N GLU A 255 2.40 -5.45 21.78
CA GLU A 255 2.06 -4.04 21.55
C GLU A 255 0.56 -3.76 21.69
N ALA A 256 -0.27 -4.79 21.48
CA ALA A 256 -1.73 -4.68 21.59
C ALA A 256 -2.23 -4.49 23.03
N GLN A 257 -1.41 -4.83 24.03
CA GLN A 257 -1.70 -4.59 25.46
C GLN A 257 -1.40 -3.16 25.92
N VAL A 258 -0.73 -2.35 25.09
CA VAL A 258 -0.46 -0.94 25.42
C VAL A 258 -1.76 -0.16 25.32
N ALA A 259 -2.13 0.52 26.41
CA ALA A 259 -3.34 1.33 26.51
C ALA A 259 -3.48 2.27 25.30
N VAL A 260 -4.63 2.18 24.62
CA VAL A 260 -4.97 3.05 23.50
C VAL A 260 -5.02 4.48 24.00
N ARG A 261 -4.03 5.28 23.63
CA ARG A 261 -3.95 6.69 23.98
C ARG A 261 -4.71 7.49 22.94
N MET A 262 -5.74 8.22 23.35
CA MET A 262 -6.44 9.15 22.47
C MET A 262 -5.48 10.28 22.07
N VAL A 263 -5.52 10.62 20.78
CA VAL A 263 -4.69 11.69 20.20
C VAL A 263 -5.62 12.80 19.75
N ASP A 264 -5.31 14.03 20.12
CA ASP A 264 -6.03 15.21 19.66
C ASP A 264 -5.80 15.41 18.15
N MET A 265 -6.90 15.52 17.41
CA MET A 265 -6.88 15.79 15.96
C MET A 265 -7.64 17.10 15.70
N GLY A 266 -7.11 17.92 14.79
CA GLY A 266 -7.73 19.16 14.35
C GLY A 266 -8.39 19.01 12.99
N PHE A 267 -9.66 19.40 12.88
CA PHE A 267 -10.38 19.53 11.62
C PHE A 267 -10.48 21.01 11.24
N PRO A 268 -9.56 21.53 10.42
CA PRO A 268 -9.57 22.94 10.06
C PRO A 268 -10.62 23.24 8.99
N GLU A 269 -11.12 24.47 9.00
CA GLU A 269 -12.02 24.99 7.97
C GLU A 269 -11.21 25.61 6.83
N LEU A 270 -11.69 25.42 5.60
CA LEU A 270 -11.11 26.05 4.42
C LEU A 270 -11.70 27.47 4.24
N LYS A 271 -10.85 28.49 4.32
CA LYS A 271 -11.20 29.87 3.95
C LYS A 271 -10.61 30.23 2.59
N ARG A 272 -11.44 30.89 1.76
CA ARG A 272 -11.07 31.37 0.42
C ARG A 272 -11.16 32.89 0.39
N ASP A 273 -10.20 33.53 1.05
CA ASP A 273 -10.05 34.98 1.07
C ASP A 273 -8.75 35.38 0.35
N SER A 274 -8.69 36.59 -0.21
CA SER A 274 -7.48 37.10 -0.88
C SER A 274 -6.31 37.33 0.07
N ASP A 275 -6.60 37.53 1.36
CA ASP A 275 -5.64 38.01 2.36
C ASP A 275 -5.21 36.90 3.32
N ASN A 276 -5.02 35.68 2.81
CA ASN A 276 -4.56 34.57 3.63
C ASN A 276 -3.05 34.43 3.60
N PHE A 277 -2.39 34.99 4.61
CA PHE A 277 -0.99 34.74 4.88
C PHE A 277 -0.76 33.31 5.38
N CYS A 278 0.00 32.51 4.64
CA CYS A 278 0.36 31.15 5.04
C CYS A 278 1.58 31.16 5.97
N VAL A 279 1.46 30.55 7.15
CA VAL A 279 2.53 30.46 8.15
C VAL A 279 3.68 29.55 7.70
N CYS A 280 3.40 28.58 6.83
CA CYS A 280 4.42 27.61 6.40
C CYS A 280 5.45 28.20 5.44
N HIS A 281 5.00 29.04 4.50
CA HIS A 281 5.83 29.58 3.42
C HIS A 281 6.02 31.10 3.50
N ASN A 282 5.32 31.78 4.41
CA ASN A 282 5.24 33.24 4.49
C ASN A 282 4.79 33.90 3.17
N ILE A 283 3.94 33.20 2.41
CA ILE A 283 3.38 33.66 1.14
C ILE A 283 1.88 33.84 1.31
N VAL A 284 1.33 34.90 0.72
CA VAL A 284 -0.12 35.11 0.64
C VAL A 284 -0.69 34.16 -0.40
N GLN A 285 -1.67 33.35 0.01
CA GLN A 285 -2.39 32.42 -0.85
C GLN A 285 -3.87 32.76 -0.86
N SER A 286 -4.58 32.38 -1.93
CA SER A 286 -6.03 32.57 -2.03
C SER A 286 -6.83 31.53 -1.24
N LYS A 287 -6.18 30.45 -0.80
CA LYS A 287 -6.76 29.37 -0.01
C LYS A 287 -5.92 29.13 1.23
N ALA A 288 -6.55 29.02 2.39
CA ALA A 288 -5.88 28.60 3.61
C ALA A 288 -6.81 27.79 4.52
N TYR A 289 -6.22 26.80 5.18
CA TYR A 289 -6.86 26.03 6.23
C TYR A 289 -6.57 26.68 7.58
N VAL A 290 -7.61 26.95 8.36
CA VAL A 290 -7.49 27.60 9.66
C VAL A 290 -7.44 26.55 10.76
N CYS A 291 -6.33 26.47 11.49
CA CYS A 291 -6.21 25.57 12.64
C CYS A 291 -7.26 25.89 13.72
N PRO A 292 -7.99 24.89 14.25
CA PRO A 292 -9.03 25.14 15.26
C PRO A 292 -8.46 25.53 16.63
N ARG A 293 -7.19 25.22 16.93
CA ARG A 293 -6.57 25.48 18.24
C ARG A 293 -5.84 26.82 18.32
N CYS A 294 -5.11 27.20 17.27
CA CYS A 294 -4.29 28.42 17.26
C CYS A 294 -4.66 29.41 16.16
N HIS A 295 -5.65 29.09 15.32
CA HIS A 295 -6.08 29.90 14.17
C HIS A 295 -4.98 30.21 13.13
N ALA A 296 -3.83 29.53 13.21
CA ALA A 296 -2.78 29.60 12.20
C ALA A 296 -3.31 29.11 10.85
N ARG A 297 -2.90 29.80 9.79
CA ARG A 297 -3.29 29.53 8.42
C ARG A 297 -2.23 28.67 7.74
N VAL A 298 -2.65 27.50 7.25
CA VAL A 298 -1.79 26.50 6.60
C VAL A 298 -2.24 26.31 5.15
N CYS A 299 -1.29 26.11 4.24
CA CYS A 299 -1.54 26.01 2.80
C CYS A 299 -2.04 24.63 2.33
N GLU A 300 -1.52 23.56 2.94
CA GLU A 300 -1.76 22.18 2.52
C GLU A 300 -2.12 21.29 3.72
N MET A 301 -2.95 20.29 3.46
CA MET A 301 -3.44 19.29 4.40
C MET A 301 -3.36 17.93 3.69
N PRO A 302 -3.07 16.83 4.38
CA PRO A 302 -2.81 16.67 5.83
C PRO A 302 -1.44 17.22 6.24
N SER A 303 -1.38 17.90 7.39
CA SER A 303 -0.14 18.51 7.89
C SER A 303 -0.15 18.72 9.39
N THR A 304 1.03 18.85 9.98
CA THR A 304 1.19 19.27 11.38
C THR A 304 1.13 20.79 11.45
N CYS A 305 0.39 21.34 12.41
CA CYS A 305 0.35 22.78 12.59
C CYS A 305 1.71 23.28 13.10
N PRO A 306 2.39 24.21 12.41
CA PRO A 306 3.72 24.68 12.81
C PRO A 306 3.74 25.47 14.13
N VAL A 307 2.58 25.96 14.59
CA VAL A 307 2.47 26.79 15.81
C VAL A 307 2.12 25.94 17.03
N CYS A 308 1.12 25.06 16.92
CA CYS A 308 0.60 24.30 18.06
C CYS A 308 0.88 22.79 18.01
N ALA A 309 1.58 22.31 16.97
CA ALA A 309 1.89 20.90 16.72
C ALA A 309 0.67 19.96 16.63
N LEU A 310 -0.55 20.49 16.53
CA LEU A 310 -1.77 19.72 16.32
C LEU A 310 -1.79 19.12 14.91
N GLN A 311 -2.15 17.84 14.79
CA GLN A 311 -2.34 17.16 13.51
C GLN A 311 -3.60 17.68 12.83
N LEU A 312 -3.47 18.24 11.62
CA LEU A 312 -4.58 18.76 10.84
C LEU A 312 -4.96 17.77 9.75
N VAL A 313 -6.18 17.26 9.82
CA VAL A 313 -6.70 16.22 8.91
C VAL A 313 -8.12 16.59 8.47
N SER A 314 -8.52 16.16 7.28
CA SER A 314 -9.92 16.29 6.84
C SER A 314 -10.70 15.04 7.22
N ALA A 315 -11.95 15.22 7.63
CA ALA A 315 -12.84 14.10 7.94
C ALA A 315 -12.97 13.09 6.77
N PRO A 316 -13.09 13.53 5.49
CA PRO A 316 -13.09 12.61 4.36
C PRO A 316 -11.80 11.83 4.17
N ALA A 317 -10.63 12.43 4.46
CA ALA A 317 -9.36 11.73 4.37
C ALA A 317 -9.26 10.63 5.43
N LEU A 318 -9.59 10.96 6.68
CA LEU A 318 -9.65 9.94 7.73
C LEU A 318 -10.63 8.82 7.37
N ALA A 319 -11.77 9.18 6.77
CA ALA A 319 -12.79 8.22 6.38
C ALA A 319 -12.30 7.20 5.34
N ARG A 320 -11.37 7.58 4.45
CA ARG A 320 -10.77 6.64 3.50
C ARG A 320 -10.06 5.50 4.21
N SER A 321 -9.48 5.71 5.38
CA SER A 321 -8.74 4.65 6.10
C SER A 321 -9.65 3.61 6.79
N TYR A 322 -10.97 3.83 6.87
CA TYR A 322 -11.91 2.90 7.55
C TYR A 322 -12.00 1.53 6.90
N HIS A 323 -11.77 1.39 5.59
CA HIS A 323 -11.81 0.10 4.92
C HIS A 323 -10.76 -0.90 5.44
N HIS A 324 -9.69 -0.40 6.08
CA HIS A 324 -8.74 -1.25 6.78
C HIS A 324 -9.28 -1.77 8.12
N LEU A 325 -10.19 -1.03 8.77
CA LEU A 325 -10.78 -1.42 10.05
C LEU A 325 -11.96 -2.37 9.86
N PHE A 326 -12.78 -2.14 8.82
CA PHE A 326 -13.94 -2.95 8.50
C PHE A 326 -13.84 -3.49 7.07
N PRO A 327 -12.97 -4.49 6.83
CA PRO A 327 -12.86 -5.10 5.51
C PRO A 327 -14.12 -5.90 5.16
N VAL A 328 -14.54 -5.85 3.90
CA VAL A 328 -15.61 -6.71 3.38
C VAL A 328 -15.15 -8.17 3.47
N PRO A 329 -15.98 -9.09 4.01
CA PRO A 329 -15.63 -10.50 4.02
C PRO A 329 -15.56 -11.03 2.58
N PRO A 330 -14.60 -11.93 2.28
CA PRO A 330 -14.45 -12.47 0.94
C PRO A 330 -15.73 -13.21 0.51
N PHE A 331 -16.17 -12.96 -0.72
CA PHE A 331 -17.36 -13.63 -1.26
C PHE A 331 -17.09 -15.11 -1.52
N ILE A 332 -18.13 -15.93 -1.34
CA ILE A 332 -18.06 -17.37 -1.51
C ILE A 332 -18.24 -17.67 -3.00
N GLU A 333 -17.21 -18.25 -3.61
CA GLU A 333 -17.26 -18.75 -4.98
C GLU A 333 -18.10 -20.04 -5.02
N VAL A 334 -19.22 -20.01 -5.74
CA VAL A 334 -20.04 -21.19 -6.03
C VAL A 334 -19.76 -21.63 -7.47
N PRO A 335 -19.16 -22.81 -7.68
CA PRO A 335 -18.96 -23.38 -9.01
C PRO A 335 -20.29 -23.69 -9.72
N ASP A 336 -20.24 -23.83 -11.04
CA ASP A 336 -21.39 -23.95 -11.95
C ASP A 336 -22.37 -25.11 -11.65
N ASP A 337 -21.96 -26.08 -10.83
CA ASP A 337 -22.86 -27.13 -10.36
C ASP A 337 -23.67 -26.60 -9.17
N ASN A 338 -24.99 -26.75 -9.25
CA ASN A 338 -26.01 -26.60 -8.19
C ASN A 338 -25.71 -27.39 -6.88
N THR A 339 -24.47 -27.81 -6.66
CA THR A 339 -23.93 -28.26 -5.38
C THR A 339 -24.14 -27.18 -4.33
N ALA A 340 -25.01 -27.49 -3.38
CA ALA A 340 -25.16 -26.73 -2.16
C ALA A 340 -23.79 -26.67 -1.46
N VAL A 341 -23.12 -25.53 -1.57
CA VAL A 341 -21.91 -25.28 -0.78
C VAL A 341 -22.39 -24.94 0.63
N PRO A 342 -21.97 -25.69 1.67
CA PRO A 342 -22.32 -25.36 3.04
C PRO A 342 -21.72 -24.01 3.38
N VAL A 343 -22.59 -23.05 3.66
CA VAL A 343 -22.20 -21.70 4.08
C VAL A 343 -21.92 -21.81 5.58
N PRO A 344 -20.71 -21.47 6.05
CA PRO A 344 -20.53 -21.30 7.48
C PRO A 344 -21.49 -20.18 7.91
N SER A 345 -22.47 -20.50 8.75
CA SER A 345 -23.25 -19.47 9.43
C SER A 345 -22.26 -18.52 10.09
N ALA A 346 -22.57 -17.22 10.09
CA ALA A 346 -21.72 -16.21 10.75
C ALA A 346 -21.39 -16.59 12.22
N LEU A 347 -22.23 -17.41 12.86
CA LEU A 347 -22.05 -17.98 14.20
C LEU A 347 -21.04 -19.14 14.29
N ALA A 348 -20.84 -19.93 13.22
CA ALA A 348 -19.90 -21.06 13.24
C ALA A 348 -18.42 -20.61 13.18
N LEU A 349 -18.14 -19.40 12.68
CA LEU A 349 -16.78 -18.86 12.64
C LEU A 349 -16.32 -18.31 14.01
N GLU A 350 -17.26 -17.88 14.86
CA GLU A 350 -16.95 -17.46 16.23
C GLU A 350 -16.61 -18.64 17.15
N ALA A 351 -17.22 -19.82 16.90
CA ALA A 351 -17.01 -21.02 17.71
C ALA A 351 -15.61 -21.65 17.58
N ALA A 352 -14.88 -21.37 16.49
CA ALA A 352 -13.57 -21.98 16.23
C ALA A 352 -12.37 -21.25 16.86
N VAL A 353 -12.55 -20.03 17.39
CA VAL A 353 -11.44 -19.15 17.82
C VAL A 353 -11.29 -19.05 19.35
N GLY A 354 -12.13 -19.74 20.13
CA GLY A 354 -12.16 -19.60 21.59
C GLY A 354 -12.05 -20.90 22.37
N MET A 355 -10.98 -21.70 22.22
CA MET A 355 -10.70 -22.77 23.18
C MET A 355 -9.20 -22.89 23.52
N SER A 356 -8.79 -22.15 24.55
CA SER A 356 -7.84 -22.67 25.53
C SER A 356 -8.14 -22.12 26.93
N ALA A 357 -8.57 -23.04 27.79
CA ALA A 357 -8.53 -23.03 29.25
C ALA A 357 -9.38 -22.01 30.03
N ALA A 358 -10.57 -22.42 30.50
CA ALA A 358 -10.81 -22.76 31.91
C ALA A 358 -12.30 -23.03 32.21
N ALA A 359 -12.52 -24.08 33.00
CA ALA A 359 -13.70 -24.38 33.86
C ALA A 359 -15.07 -24.56 33.20
N GLY A 360 -15.67 -25.72 33.48
CA GLY A 360 -16.87 -26.21 32.82
C GLY A 360 -18.16 -25.50 33.23
N MET A 361 -19.06 -25.39 32.27
CA MET A 361 -20.50 -25.29 32.45
C MET A 361 -21.16 -25.91 31.20
N THR A 362 -22.09 -26.82 31.45
CA THR A 362 -22.87 -27.58 30.47
C THR A 362 -23.75 -26.66 29.62
N LEU A 363 -23.62 -26.73 28.30
CA LEU A 363 -24.53 -26.11 27.34
C LEU A 363 -25.02 -27.16 26.35
N GLU A 364 -26.35 -27.28 26.30
CA GLU A 364 -27.10 -28.23 25.50
C GLU A 364 -26.82 -28.01 24.01
N LYS A 365 -26.51 -29.09 23.29
CA LYS A 365 -26.40 -29.10 21.83
C LYS A 365 -27.78 -28.81 21.23
N MET A 366 -27.99 -27.59 20.75
CA MET A 366 -28.94 -27.34 19.67
C MET A 366 -28.22 -27.61 18.35
N GLU A 367 -28.56 -28.73 17.73
CA GLU A 367 -28.15 -29.08 16.37
C GLU A 367 -28.93 -28.15 15.41
N GLU A 368 -28.33 -27.02 15.02
CA GLU A 368 -28.85 -26.21 13.92
C GLU A 368 -28.51 -26.90 12.59
N GLU A 369 -29.55 -27.32 11.86
CA GLU A 369 -29.40 -27.82 10.50
C GLU A 369 -28.84 -26.72 9.58
N PRO A 370 -27.90 -27.04 8.66
CA PRO A 370 -27.33 -26.06 7.76
C PRO A 370 -28.40 -25.56 6.79
N GLU A 371 -28.80 -24.28 6.92
CA GLU A 371 -29.71 -23.62 5.99
C GLU A 371 -29.12 -23.64 4.57
N MET A 372 -29.80 -24.37 3.67
CA MET A 372 -29.42 -24.49 2.27
C MET A 372 -29.73 -23.19 1.53
N LEU A 373 -28.68 -22.54 1.02
CA LEU A 373 -28.78 -21.32 0.22
C LEU A 373 -29.07 -21.66 -1.24
N THR A 374 -30.35 -21.70 -1.61
CA THR A 374 -30.78 -21.74 -3.01
C THR A 374 -31.11 -20.34 -3.47
N ASP A 375 -30.18 -19.64 -4.13
CA ASP A 375 -30.52 -18.36 -4.75
C ASP A 375 -30.89 -18.55 -6.24
N GLN A 376 -32.15 -18.24 -6.55
CA GLN A 376 -32.76 -18.32 -7.88
C GLN A 376 -32.45 -17.06 -8.73
N SER A 377 -31.61 -16.15 -8.25
CA SER A 377 -31.27 -14.93 -8.97
C SER A 377 -30.22 -15.18 -10.06
N PHE A 378 -30.66 -15.21 -11.31
CA PHE A 378 -29.80 -15.28 -12.50
C PHE A 378 -29.13 -13.95 -12.86
N ALA A 379 -29.29 -12.89 -12.06
CA ALA A 379 -28.75 -11.56 -12.35
C ALA A 379 -27.83 -11.07 -11.22
N CYS A 380 -26.73 -10.44 -11.60
CA CYS A 380 -25.80 -9.80 -10.68
C CYS A 380 -26.47 -8.59 -10.01
N LYS A 381 -26.50 -8.53 -8.68
CA LYS A 381 -27.14 -7.41 -7.96
C LYS A 381 -26.37 -6.09 -8.06
N GLY A 382 -25.09 -6.14 -8.44
CA GLY A 382 -24.24 -4.97 -8.63
C GLY A 382 -24.43 -4.30 -9.99
N CYS A 383 -24.27 -5.04 -11.08
CA CYS A 383 -24.34 -4.50 -12.45
C CYS A 383 -25.66 -4.81 -13.19
N LEU A 384 -26.55 -5.58 -12.58
CA LEU A 384 -27.84 -6.01 -13.15
C LEU A 384 -27.72 -6.82 -14.45
N LEU A 385 -26.51 -7.29 -14.81
CA LEU A 385 -26.31 -8.22 -15.92
C LEU A 385 -26.70 -9.64 -15.53
N GLU A 386 -27.25 -10.37 -16.49
CA GLU A 386 -27.48 -11.80 -16.37
C GLU A 386 -26.16 -12.56 -16.26
N LEU A 387 -26.06 -13.40 -15.23
CA LEU A 387 -24.94 -14.29 -14.99
C LEU A 387 -25.10 -15.51 -15.89
N GLN A 388 -24.14 -15.72 -16.79
CA GLN A 388 -24.11 -16.92 -17.61
C GLN A 388 -24.02 -18.16 -16.72
N ALA A 389 -24.70 -19.24 -17.12
CA ALA A 389 -24.73 -20.49 -16.37
C ALA A 389 -23.36 -21.19 -16.26
N SER A 390 -22.36 -20.77 -17.04
CA SER A 390 -21.00 -21.34 -17.07
C SER A 390 -19.95 -20.44 -16.38
N ALA A 391 -20.38 -19.42 -15.63
CA ALA A 391 -19.47 -18.48 -14.99
C ALA A 391 -19.64 -18.55 -13.46
N PRO A 392 -18.52 -18.54 -12.71
CA PRO A 392 -18.57 -18.65 -11.26
C PRO A 392 -19.35 -17.49 -10.65
N ARG A 393 -20.18 -17.82 -9.66
CA ARG A 393 -20.99 -16.84 -8.92
C ARG A 393 -20.33 -16.53 -7.59
N TYR A 394 -20.34 -15.25 -7.22
CA TYR A 394 -19.76 -14.77 -5.97
C TYR A 394 -20.88 -14.34 -5.03
N ILE A 395 -21.04 -15.04 -3.91
CA ILE A 395 -22.12 -14.79 -2.95
C ILE A 395 -21.58 -14.08 -1.72
N CYS A 396 -22.22 -12.97 -1.34
CA CYS A 396 -21.89 -12.26 -0.11
C CYS A 396 -22.41 -13.04 1.12
N PRO A 397 -21.59 -13.28 2.16
CA PRO A 397 -22.02 -14.04 3.33
C PRO A 397 -23.09 -13.32 4.16
N ASP A 398 -23.12 -11.98 4.15
CA ASP A 398 -24.02 -11.19 4.99
C ASP A 398 -25.41 -11.01 4.36
N CYS A 399 -25.45 -10.52 3.11
CA CYS A 399 -26.71 -10.25 2.41
C CYS A 399 -27.18 -11.39 1.49
N ARG A 400 -26.38 -12.46 1.33
CA ARG A 400 -26.68 -13.65 0.53
C ARG A 400 -26.96 -13.38 -0.97
N ASN A 401 -26.69 -12.18 -1.49
CA ASN A 401 -26.89 -11.84 -2.91
C ASN A 401 -25.73 -12.31 -3.80
N ALA A 402 -26.04 -12.63 -5.06
CA ALA A 402 -25.07 -13.03 -6.09
C ALA A 402 -24.46 -11.84 -6.87
N PHE A 403 -23.16 -11.95 -7.14
CA PHE A 403 -22.34 -10.99 -7.90
C PHE A 403 -21.53 -11.70 -8.99
N CYS A 404 -21.19 -10.96 -10.06
CA CYS A 404 -20.23 -11.42 -11.08
C CYS A 404 -18.79 -11.18 -10.62
N SER A 405 -17.82 -11.84 -11.27
CA SER A 405 -16.38 -11.67 -10.97
C SER A 405 -15.89 -10.22 -11.08
N THR A 406 -16.43 -9.44 -12.04
CA THR A 406 -16.08 -8.02 -12.19
C THR A 406 -16.59 -7.18 -11.02
N CYS A 407 -17.81 -7.44 -10.56
CA CYS A 407 -18.38 -6.76 -9.40
C CYS A 407 -17.65 -7.18 -8.11
N ASP A 408 -17.29 -8.45 -7.96
CA ASP A 408 -16.49 -8.92 -6.83
C ASP A 408 -15.14 -8.19 -6.73
N LEU A 409 -14.39 -8.13 -7.85
CA LEU A 409 -13.13 -7.40 -7.93
C LEU A 409 -13.31 -5.90 -7.63
N PHE A 410 -14.38 -5.28 -8.11
CA PHE A 410 -14.66 -3.86 -7.87
C PHE A 410 -15.04 -3.59 -6.40
N ILE A 411 -15.84 -4.46 -5.80
CA ILE A 411 -16.25 -4.36 -4.40
C ILE A 411 -15.03 -4.48 -3.49
N HIS A 412 -14.19 -5.48 -3.70
CA HIS A 412 -13.01 -5.71 -2.86
C HIS A 412 -11.85 -4.77 -3.16
N GLY A 413 -11.74 -4.27 -4.39
CA GLY A 413 -10.62 -3.43 -4.85
C GLY A 413 -10.82 -1.92 -4.67
N THR A 414 -12.03 -1.40 -4.90
CA THR A 414 -12.26 0.05 -4.95
C THR A 414 -13.36 0.51 -4.01
N LEU A 415 -14.50 -0.20 -3.97
CA LEU A 415 -15.66 0.25 -3.20
C LEU A 415 -15.49 -0.02 -1.70
N HIS A 416 -14.82 -1.13 -1.38
CA HIS A 416 -14.62 -1.68 -0.04
C HIS A 416 -15.89 -1.78 0.81
N ASN A 417 -17.05 -1.85 0.17
CA ASN A 417 -18.36 -2.01 0.81
C ASN A 417 -19.26 -2.81 -0.12
N CYS A 418 -20.09 -3.69 0.43
CA CYS A 418 -21.11 -4.39 -0.35
C CYS A 418 -22.31 -3.45 -0.59
N PRO A 419 -22.67 -3.12 -1.86
CA PRO A 419 -23.76 -2.20 -2.16
C PRO A 419 -25.12 -2.59 -1.58
N THR A 420 -25.34 -3.90 -1.40
CA THR A 420 -26.59 -4.46 -0.88
C THR A 420 -26.63 -4.52 0.64
N CYS A 421 -25.49 -4.61 1.33
CA CYS A 421 -25.45 -4.57 2.81
C CYS A 421 -25.57 -3.15 3.36
N VAL A 422 -25.19 -2.14 2.57
CA VAL A 422 -25.31 -0.71 2.94
C VAL A 422 -26.74 -0.21 2.81
N ARG A 423 -27.56 -0.91 2.04
CA ARG A 423 -28.99 -0.61 1.85
C ARG A 423 -29.81 -1.26 2.95
#